data_AF-A0A7R9MT95-F1
#
_entry.id   AF-A0A7R9MT95-F1
#
_cell.length_a   1.000
_cell.length_b   1.000
_cell.length_c   1.000
_cell.angle_alpha   90.00
_cell.angle_beta   90.00
_cell.angle_gamma   90.00
#
_symmetry.space_group_name_H-M   'P 1'
#
loop_
_entity.id
_entity.type
_entity.pdbx_description
1 polymer ?
#
loop_
_entity_poly.entity_id
_entity_poly.type
_entity_poly.pdbx_seq_one_letter_code
_entity_poly.pdbx_strand_id
1 'polypeptide(L)'
;MVPAISLAYEKAESDIMKRKPRDAKNDKLVNERLISMSYGQIGMMQASAGFFTYFVIMGENGFMMKDLIGIRQQWDSKAVNDVRDSYGQEWTYNDRKVLEFTCHTAFFISIVIVQWADLIICKTRRNSLVHQGMDNHVLNFGLLFETVLAAILSYGPGMDKALRMYPMK
;
A
#
# COMPACT_ATOMS: atom_id res chain seq x y z
N MET A 1 4.79 -5.16 -8.95
CA MET A 1 5.30 -5.12 -10.36
C MET A 1 4.54 -6.05 -11.29
N VAL A 2 4.52 -7.37 -11.00
CA VAL A 2 3.74 -8.36 -11.78
C VAL A 2 2.28 -7.94 -12.00
N PRO A 3 1.57 -7.36 -11.02
CA PRO A 3 0.18 -6.95 -11.22
C PRO A 3 0.01 -5.85 -12.29
N ALA A 4 0.94 -4.88 -12.35
CA ALA A 4 0.88 -3.83 -13.38
C ALA A 4 1.13 -4.37 -14.80
N ILE A 5 2.06 -5.32 -14.93
CA ILE A 5 2.33 -6.00 -16.22
C ILE A 5 1.12 -6.83 -16.65
N SER A 6 0.41 -7.44 -15.70
CA SER A 6 -0.75 -8.28 -16.00
C SER A 6 -1.91 -7.54 -16.68
N LEU A 7 -2.04 -6.22 -16.44
CA LEU A 7 -3.05 -5.37 -17.08
C LEU A 7 -2.83 -5.24 -18.60
N ALA A 8 -1.62 -5.47 -19.10
CA ALA A 8 -1.35 -5.48 -20.54
C ALA A 8 -2.00 -6.66 -21.27
N TYR A 9 -2.38 -7.73 -20.55
CA TYR A 9 -3.05 -8.90 -21.09
C TYR A 9 -4.59 -8.77 -21.10
N GLU A 10 -5.14 -7.62 -20.69
CA GLU A 10 -6.58 -7.41 -20.73
C GLU A 10 -7.12 -7.33 -22.16
N LYS A 11 -8.29 -7.95 -22.36
CA LYS A 11 -9.02 -7.90 -23.62
C LYS A 11 -9.75 -6.56 -23.76
N ALA A 12 -10.04 -6.19 -25.00
CA ALA A 12 -10.80 -4.99 -25.28
C ALA A 12 -12.20 -5.02 -24.62
N GLU A 13 -12.56 -3.96 -23.89
CA GLU A 13 -13.88 -3.80 -23.25
C GLU A 13 -15.04 -3.60 -24.25
N SER A 14 -14.73 -3.19 -25.48
CA SER A 14 -15.70 -2.94 -26.54
C SER A 14 -15.05 -3.16 -27.90
N ASP A 15 -15.86 -3.19 -28.95
CA ASP A 15 -15.37 -3.32 -30.32
C ASP A 15 -14.55 -2.08 -30.74
N ILE A 16 -13.25 -2.14 -30.51
CA ILE A 16 -12.30 -1.05 -30.79
C ILE A 16 -12.14 -0.81 -32.30
N MET A 17 -12.43 -1.82 -33.14
CA MET A 17 -12.26 -1.72 -34.59
C MET A 17 -13.38 -0.89 -35.24
N LYS A 18 -14.50 -0.68 -34.54
CA LYS A 18 -15.58 0.25 -34.94
C LYS A 18 -15.28 1.72 -34.60
N ARG A 19 -14.26 2.01 -33.78
CA ARG A 19 -13.94 3.36 -33.33
C ARG A 19 -12.96 4.05 -34.29
N LYS A 20 -13.13 5.36 -34.49
CA LYS A 20 -12.17 6.18 -35.25
C LYS A 20 -10.78 6.21 -34.56
N PRO A 21 -9.68 6.36 -35.31
CA PRO A 21 -8.35 6.54 -34.75
C PRO A 21 -8.27 7.71 -33.76
N ARG A 22 -7.44 7.56 -32.72
CA ARG A 22 -7.27 8.58 -31.66
C ARG A 22 -6.70 9.89 -32.22
N ASP A 23 -7.11 11.02 -31.64
CA ASP A 23 -6.50 12.32 -31.92
C ASP A 23 -5.26 12.53 -31.03
N ALA A 24 -4.08 12.69 -31.62
CA ALA A 24 -2.83 12.84 -30.88
C ALA A 24 -2.77 14.11 -30.02
N LYS A 25 -3.54 15.16 -30.34
CA LYS A 25 -3.52 16.43 -29.60
C LYS A 25 -4.46 16.41 -28.40
N ASN A 26 -5.66 15.87 -28.59
CA ASN A 26 -6.74 15.88 -27.60
C ASN A 26 -6.79 14.60 -26.74
N ASP A 27 -6.60 13.42 -27.35
CA ASP A 27 -6.65 12.12 -26.67
C ASP A 27 -5.27 11.67 -26.19
N LYS A 28 -4.77 12.36 -25.16
CA LYS A 28 -3.51 12.04 -24.49
C LYS A 28 -3.61 10.74 -23.68
N LEU A 29 -2.50 10.01 -23.58
CA LEU A 29 -2.41 8.78 -22.78
C LEU A 29 -2.60 9.05 -21.28
N VAL A 30 -1.99 10.13 -20.78
CA VAL A 30 -2.18 10.62 -19.41
C VAL A 30 -2.87 11.97 -19.51
N ASN A 31 -4.05 12.06 -18.92
CA ASN A 31 -4.84 13.28 -18.87
C ASN A 31 -5.10 13.69 -17.41
N GLU A 32 -5.57 14.92 -17.23
CA GLU A 32 -5.94 15.46 -15.92
C GLU A 32 -7.00 14.62 -15.19
N ARG A 33 -7.91 13.98 -15.93
CA ARG A 33 -8.94 13.09 -15.36
C ARG A 33 -8.32 11.84 -14.74
N LEU A 34 -7.32 11.25 -15.39
CA LEU A 34 -6.58 10.11 -14.86
C LEU A 34 -5.83 10.51 -13.59
N ILE A 35 -5.14 11.66 -13.60
CA ILE A 35 -4.42 12.17 -12.43
C ILE A 35 -5.39 12.45 -11.28
N SER A 36 -6.54 13.08 -11.56
CA SER A 36 -7.55 13.39 -10.54
C SER A 36 -8.12 12.12 -9.89
N MET A 37 -8.42 11.09 -10.68
CA MET A 37 -8.92 9.81 -10.16
C MET A 37 -7.84 9.05 -9.38
N SER A 38 -6.62 8.92 -9.93
CA SER A 38 -5.57 8.12 -9.31
C SER A 38 -4.98 8.79 -8.07
N TYR A 39 -4.56 10.06 -8.15
CA TYR A 39 -3.93 10.76 -7.02
C TYR A 39 -4.95 11.39 -6.09
N GLY A 40 -6.03 11.95 -6.63
CA GLY A 40 -6.99 12.72 -5.84
C GLY A 40 -7.98 11.86 -5.06
N GLN A 41 -8.39 10.73 -5.63
CA GLN A 41 -9.43 9.87 -5.03
C GLN A 41 -8.84 8.58 -4.49
N ILE A 42 -8.37 7.70 -5.37
CA ILE A 42 -7.90 6.37 -4.98
C ILE A 42 -6.68 6.50 -4.06
N GLY A 43 -5.67 7.26 -4.47
CA GLY A 43 -4.44 7.46 -3.70
C GLY A 43 -4.69 8.02 -2.29
N MET A 44 -5.67 8.91 -2.12
CA MET A 44 -6.04 9.43 -0.80
C MET A 44 -6.68 8.35 0.08
N MET A 45 -7.49 7.45 -0.49
CA MET A 45 -8.03 6.30 0.22
C MET A 45 -6.93 5.28 0.59
N GLN A 46 -5.94 5.07 -0.28
CA GLN A 46 -4.81 4.20 0.03
C GLN A 46 -3.95 4.78 1.16
N ALA A 47 -3.67 6.08 1.10
CA ALA A 47 -2.90 6.78 2.12
C ALA A 47 -3.61 6.72 3.49
N SER A 48 -4.92 6.97 3.53
CA SER A 48 -5.69 6.90 4.77
C SER A 48 -5.72 5.51 5.38
N ALA A 49 -5.83 4.44 4.57
CA ALA A 49 -5.76 3.06 5.04
C ALA A 49 -4.38 2.72 5.65
N GLY A 50 -3.30 3.17 5.02
CA GLY A 50 -1.94 3.01 5.55
C GLY A 50 -1.75 3.75 6.88
N PHE A 51 -2.15 5.02 6.95
CA PHE A 51 -2.06 5.81 8.18
C PHE A 51 -2.94 5.24 9.30
N PHE A 52 -4.12 4.71 8.96
CA PHE A 52 -4.97 4.02 9.91
C PHE A 52 -4.24 2.84 10.56
N THR A 53 -3.64 1.96 9.74
CA THR A 53 -2.87 0.82 10.22
C THR A 53 -1.70 1.25 11.12
N TYR A 54 -0.98 2.32 10.74
CA TYR A 54 0.08 2.91 11.56
C TYR A 54 -0.41 3.35 12.94
N PHE A 55 -1.53 4.09 13.00
CA PHE A 55 -2.07 4.57 14.28
C PHE A 55 -2.63 3.44 15.15
N VAL A 56 -3.19 2.40 14.55
CA VAL A 56 -3.66 1.22 15.29
C VAL A 56 -2.49 0.53 15.99
N ILE A 57 -1.41 0.23 15.27
CA ILE A 57 -0.26 -0.48 15.85
C ILE A 57 0.44 0.38 16.90
N MET A 58 0.63 1.68 16.64
CA MET A 58 1.19 2.59 17.64
C MET A 58 0.30 2.66 18.89
N GLY A 59 -1.02 2.74 18.71
CA GLY A 59 -1.98 2.79 19.81
C GLY A 59 -2.01 1.52 20.65
N GLU A 60 -1.97 0.35 20.02
CA GLU A 60 -1.91 -0.95 20.71
C GLU A 60 -0.61 -1.13 21.51
N ASN A 61 0.49 -0.52 21.05
CA ASN A 61 1.77 -0.51 21.76
C ASN A 61 1.92 0.68 22.72
N GLY A 62 0.84 1.43 23.00
CA GLY A 62 0.81 2.47 24.03
C GLY A 62 1.12 3.89 23.58
N PHE A 63 1.44 4.11 22.30
CA PHE A 63 1.58 5.45 21.73
C PHE A 63 0.27 5.92 21.10
N MET A 64 -0.55 6.62 21.88
CA MET A 64 -1.80 7.17 21.38
C MET A 64 -1.57 8.26 20.31
N MET A 65 -2.55 8.42 19.42
CA MET A 65 -2.48 9.37 18.29
C MET A 65 -2.11 10.81 18.69
N LYS A 66 -2.52 11.25 19.88
CA LYS A 66 -2.25 12.61 20.39
C LYS A 66 -0.77 12.81 20.73
N ASP A 67 -0.11 11.79 21.26
CA ASP A 67 1.26 11.86 21.78
C ASP A 67 2.29 11.64 20.65
N LEU A 68 1.86 11.11 19.51
CA LEU A 68 2.69 10.95 18.31
C LEU A 68 3.02 12.29 17.63
N ILE A 69 2.25 13.35 17.87
CA ILE A 69 2.48 14.66 17.23
C ILE A 69 3.67 15.34 17.89
N GLY A 70 4.76 15.52 17.13
CA GLY A 70 5.96 16.24 17.60
C GLY A 70 7.00 15.38 18.32
N ILE A 71 6.74 14.08 18.53
CA ILE A 71 7.67 13.17 19.23
C ILE A 71 8.94 12.84 18.43
N ARG A 72 8.97 13.15 17.12
CA ARG A 72 10.04 12.74 16.18
C ARG A 72 11.46 13.05 16.68
N GLN A 73 11.69 14.25 17.24
CA GLN A 73 13.02 14.64 17.69
C GLN A 73 13.53 13.75 18.84
N GLN A 74 12.64 13.38 19.76
CA GLN A 74 12.95 12.46 20.87
C GLN A 74 13.02 11.01 20.39
N TRP A 75 12.15 10.65 19.44
CA TRP A 75 12.08 9.32 18.85
C TRP A 75 13.36 8.94 18.08
N ASP A 76 13.91 9.88 17.30
CA ASP A 76 15.11 9.66 16.48
C ASP A 76 16.43 9.82 17.26
N SER A 77 16.41 10.46 18.44
CA SER A 77 17.59 10.68 19.26
C SER A 77 18.07 9.37 19.92
N LYS A 78 19.29 8.95 19.62
CA LYS A 78 19.96 7.80 20.25
C LYS A 78 20.35 8.03 21.71
N ALA A 79 20.42 9.31 22.13
CA ALA A 79 20.84 9.67 23.49
C ALA A 79 19.70 9.52 24.51
N VAL A 80 18.45 9.58 24.04
CA VAL A 80 17.25 9.44 24.88
C VAL A 80 16.87 7.96 24.90
N ASN A 81 16.74 7.35 26.07
CA ASN A 81 16.36 5.94 26.25
C ASN A 81 15.13 5.76 27.14
N ASP A 82 14.47 6.86 27.47
CA ASP A 82 13.44 7.03 28.48
C ASP A 82 12.22 7.77 27.89
N VAL A 83 11.92 7.54 26.60
CA VAL A 83 10.72 8.11 25.99
C VAL A 83 9.50 7.46 26.61
N ARG A 84 8.62 8.28 27.18
CA ARG A 84 7.39 7.82 27.83
C ARG A 84 6.26 7.65 26.83
N ASP A 85 5.57 6.53 26.93
CA ASP A 85 4.31 6.28 26.22
C ASP A 85 3.11 6.86 26.98
N SER A 86 1.91 6.72 26.40
CA SER A 86 0.66 7.22 26.99
C SER A 86 0.24 6.46 28.26
N TYR A 87 0.82 5.27 28.50
CA TYR A 87 0.59 4.45 29.69
C TYR A 87 1.63 4.67 30.79
N GLY A 88 2.65 5.50 30.55
CA GLY A 88 3.72 5.82 31.49
C GLY A 88 4.90 4.84 31.48
N GLN A 89 5.02 3.97 30.48
CA GLN A 89 6.17 3.09 30.30
C GLN A 89 7.31 3.83 29.60
N GLU A 90 8.55 3.48 29.95
CA GLU A 90 9.76 4.09 29.36
C GLU A 90 10.34 3.15 28.29
N TRP A 91 10.57 3.70 27.10
CA TRP A 91 11.01 2.93 25.93
C TRP A 91 12.46 3.24 25.53
N THR A 92 13.27 2.19 25.43
CA THR A 92 14.64 2.29 24.91
C THR A 92 14.67 2.64 23.43
N TYR A 93 15.80 3.16 22.93
CA TYR A 93 15.94 3.49 21.51
C TYR A 93 15.72 2.27 20.60
N ASN A 94 16.23 1.10 21.01
CA ASN A 94 16.12 -0.12 20.21
C ASN A 94 14.68 -0.59 20.11
N ASP A 95 13.94 -0.62 21.22
CA ASP A 95 12.56 -1.11 21.25
C ASP A 95 11.64 -0.20 20.42
N ARG A 96 11.84 1.12 20.49
CA ARG A 96 11.13 2.10 19.64
C ARG A 96 11.40 1.88 18.16
N LYS A 97 12.66 1.66 17.79
CA LYS A 97 13.00 1.41 16.39
C LYS A 97 12.46 0.08 15.88
N VAL A 98 12.42 -0.96 16.73
CA VAL A 98 11.73 -2.21 16.39
C VAL A 98 10.25 -1.93 16.12
N LEU A 99 9.56 -1.20 17.00
CA LEU A 99 8.16 -0.82 16.81
C LEU A 99 7.93 0.00 15.53
N GLU A 100 8.80 0.97 15.25
CA GLU A 100 8.75 1.78 14.01
C GLU A 100 8.90 0.91 12.76
N PHE A 101 9.84 -0.04 12.75
CA PHE A 101 10.02 -0.94 11.62
C PHE A 101 8.87 -1.94 11.46
N THR A 102 8.26 -2.38 12.55
CA THR A 102 6.99 -3.13 12.51
C THR A 102 5.89 -2.29 11.88
N CYS A 103 5.78 -1.00 12.24
CA CYS A 103 4.82 -0.08 11.63
C CYS A 103 5.06 0.12 10.13
N HIS A 104 6.32 0.23 9.68
CA HIS A 104 6.65 0.29 8.25
C HIS A 104 6.22 -0.98 7.50
N THR A 105 6.43 -2.14 8.11
CA THR A 105 6.05 -3.43 7.53
C THR A 105 4.52 -3.54 7.42
N ALA A 106 3.80 -3.11 8.45
CA ALA A 106 2.35 -3.09 8.43
C ALA A 106 1.77 -2.11 7.42
N PHE A 107 2.35 -0.91 7.31
CA PHE A 107 1.98 0.07 6.30
C PHE A 107 2.19 -0.52 4.89
N PHE A 108 3.31 -1.19 4.67
CA PHE A 108 3.60 -1.88 3.41
C PHE A 108 2.54 -2.96 3.09
N ILE A 109 2.17 -3.79 4.06
CA ILE A 109 1.12 -4.80 3.88
C ILE A 109 -0.24 -4.14 3.59
N SER A 110 -0.57 -3.05 4.28
CA SER A 110 -1.79 -2.28 4.00
C SER A 110 -1.82 -1.77 2.55
N ILE A 111 -0.69 -1.29 2.01
CA ILE A 111 -0.61 -0.90 0.60
C ILE A 111 -0.89 -2.10 -0.30
N VAL A 112 -0.27 -3.25 -0.04
CA VAL A 112 -0.47 -4.47 -0.84
C VAL A 112 -1.94 -4.90 -0.86
N ILE A 113 -2.63 -4.86 0.28
CA ILE A 113 -4.06 -5.21 0.37
C ILE A 113 -4.90 -4.23 -0.47
N VAL A 114 -4.68 -2.93 -0.34
CA VAL A 114 -5.48 -1.96 -1.10
C VAL A 114 -5.14 -1.99 -2.60
N GLN A 115 -3.92 -2.40 -2.97
CA GLN A 115 -3.55 -2.61 -4.37
C GLN A 115 -4.35 -3.73 -5.05
N TRP A 116 -4.89 -4.71 -4.31
CA TRP A 116 -5.78 -5.70 -4.92
C TRP A 116 -7.06 -5.05 -5.44
N ALA A 117 -7.65 -4.18 -4.62
CA ALA A 117 -8.83 -3.43 -5.01
C ALA A 117 -8.53 -2.46 -6.16
N ASP A 118 -7.40 -1.76 -6.10
CA ASP A 118 -6.98 -0.84 -7.16
C ASP A 118 -6.76 -1.56 -8.50
N LEU A 119 -6.13 -2.73 -8.48
CA LEU A 119 -5.92 -3.54 -9.67
C LEU A 119 -7.24 -4.05 -10.26
N ILE A 120 -8.18 -4.46 -9.41
CA ILE A 120 -9.51 -4.87 -9.85
C ILE A 120 -10.24 -3.69 -10.49
N ILE A 121 -10.19 -2.49 -9.90
CA ILE A 121 -10.83 -1.29 -10.45
C ILE A 121 -10.15 -0.85 -11.77
N CYS A 122 -8.82 -0.91 -11.85
CA CYS A 122 -8.06 -0.52 -13.03
C CYS A 122 -8.19 -1.51 -14.20
N LYS A 123 -8.72 -2.72 -13.96
CA LYS A 123 -8.99 -3.72 -15.00
C LYS A 123 -9.95 -3.21 -16.08
N THR A 124 -10.93 -2.41 -15.69
CA THR A 124 -11.98 -1.90 -16.58
C THR A 124 -12.15 -0.40 -16.42
N ARG A 125 -12.14 0.34 -17.53
CA ARG A 125 -12.32 1.79 -17.55
C ARG A 125 -13.78 2.23 -17.64
N ARG A 126 -14.66 1.39 -18.19
CA ARG A 126 -16.09 1.70 -18.36
C ARG A 126 -17.02 0.56 -17.95
N ASN A 127 -16.66 -0.67 -18.31
CA ASN A 127 -17.52 -1.81 -18.02
C ASN A 127 -17.50 -2.16 -16.53
N SER A 128 -18.59 -2.76 -16.05
CA SER A 128 -18.62 -3.36 -14.72
C SER A 128 -17.87 -4.69 -14.73
N LEU A 129 -17.26 -5.03 -13.59
CA LEU A 129 -16.54 -6.29 -13.37
C LEU A 129 -17.43 -7.51 -13.59
N VAL A 130 -18.72 -7.41 -13.24
CA VAL A 130 -19.67 -8.51 -13.42
C VAL A 130 -19.90 -8.81 -14.91
N HIS A 131 -19.82 -7.78 -15.75
CA HIS A 131 -19.98 -7.94 -17.20
C HIS A 131 -18.67 -8.40 -17.88
N GLN A 132 -17.52 -7.94 -17.39
CA GLN A 132 -16.21 -8.28 -17.96
C GLN A 132 -15.67 -9.64 -17.50
N GLY A 133 -16.01 -10.08 -16.28
CA GLY A 133 -15.47 -11.30 -15.67
C GLY A 133 -13.99 -11.21 -15.26
N MET A 134 -13.46 -12.25 -14.62
CA MET A 134 -12.05 -12.35 -14.15
C MET A 134 -11.23 -13.38 -14.94
N ASP A 135 -11.36 -13.38 -16.27
CA ASP A 135 -10.76 -14.40 -17.15
C ASP A 135 -9.25 -14.22 -17.41
N ASN A 136 -8.65 -13.13 -16.91
CA ASN A 136 -7.22 -12.88 -17.08
C ASN A 136 -6.42 -13.69 -16.05
N HIS A 137 -5.96 -14.86 -16.46
CA HIS A 137 -5.15 -15.75 -15.61
C HIS A 137 -3.82 -15.11 -15.17
N VAL A 138 -3.21 -14.24 -15.99
CA VAL A 138 -1.97 -13.54 -15.63
C VAL A 138 -2.22 -12.54 -14.49
N LEU A 139 -3.39 -11.90 -14.49
CA LEU A 139 -3.81 -10.99 -13.43
C LEU A 139 -4.09 -11.73 -12.12
N ASN A 140 -4.82 -12.84 -12.18
CA ASN A 140 -5.08 -13.66 -11.00
C ASN A 140 -3.77 -14.23 -10.41
N PHE A 141 -2.84 -14.65 -11.27
CA PHE A 141 -1.50 -15.06 -10.83
C PHE A 141 -0.71 -13.89 -10.22
N GLY A 142 -0.80 -12.71 -10.82
CA GLY A 142 -0.13 -11.49 -10.31
C GLY A 142 -0.59 -11.12 -8.91
N LEU A 143 -1.89 -11.19 -8.64
CA LEU A 143 -2.45 -10.99 -7.29
C LEU A 143 -1.87 -12.00 -6.31
N LEU A 144 -1.97 -13.30 -6.62
CA LEU A 144 -1.44 -14.37 -5.75
C LEU A 144 0.06 -14.19 -5.49
N PHE A 145 0.85 -13.96 -6.53
CA PHE A 145 2.29 -13.76 -6.41
C PHE A 145 2.64 -12.59 -5.50
N GLU A 146 1.93 -11.47 -5.63
CA GLU A 146 2.12 -10.30 -4.77
C GLU A 146 1.78 -10.60 -3.31
N THR A 147 0.69 -11.33 -3.04
CA THR A 147 0.33 -11.76 -1.67
C THR A 147 1.41 -12.61 -1.04
N VAL A 148 1.94 -13.58 -1.80
CA VAL A 148 2.94 -14.53 -1.33
C VAL A 148 4.27 -13.82 -1.11
N LEU A 149 4.66 -12.93 -2.02
CA LEU A 149 5.86 -12.12 -1.87
C LEU A 149 5.78 -11.23 -0.63
N ALA A 150 4.65 -10.57 -0.39
CA ALA A 150 4.45 -9.78 0.82
C ALA A 150 4.58 -10.64 2.08
N ALA A 151 3.96 -11.82 2.12
CA ALA A 151 4.07 -12.74 3.25
C ALA A 151 5.52 -13.23 3.47
N ILE A 152 6.26 -13.55 2.41
CA ILE A 152 7.67 -13.96 2.50
C ILE A 152 8.54 -12.80 3.01
N LEU A 153 8.30 -11.57 2.57
CA LEU A 153 9.05 -10.41 3.02
C LEU A 153 8.78 -10.07 4.49
N SER A 154 7.54 -10.26 4.95
CA SER A 154 7.15 -9.95 6.33
C SER A 154 7.54 -11.04 7.34
N TYR A 155 7.48 -12.32 6.96
CA TYR A 155 7.72 -13.45 7.87
C TYR A 155 9.00 -14.24 7.56
N GLY A 156 9.72 -13.91 6.49
CA GLY A 156 10.93 -14.60 6.07
C GLY A 156 12.07 -14.45 7.08
N PRO A 157 12.82 -15.53 7.39
CA PRO A 157 13.94 -15.45 8.31
C PRO A 157 15.05 -14.53 7.75
N GLY A 158 15.52 -13.58 8.55
CA GLY A 158 16.59 -12.64 8.19
C GLY A 158 16.12 -11.35 7.50
N MET A 159 14.82 -11.17 7.27
CA MET A 159 14.28 -9.94 6.65
C MET A 159 14.30 -8.74 7.61
N ASP A 160 14.32 -9.01 8.91
CA ASP A 160 14.55 -8.05 9.99
C ASP A 160 15.94 -7.37 9.88
N LYS A 161 16.95 -8.11 9.43
CA LYS A 161 18.31 -7.59 9.25
C LYS A 161 18.55 -7.01 7.86
N ALA A 162 18.01 -7.63 6.82
CA ALA A 162 18.25 -7.23 5.44
C ALA A 162 17.43 -5.99 5.05
N LEU A 163 16.13 -6.01 5.32
CA LEU A 163 15.17 -5.00 4.88
C LEU A 163 14.50 -4.25 6.03
N ARG A 164 14.84 -4.61 7.28
CA ARG A 164 14.19 -4.08 8.50
C ARG A 164 12.67 -4.33 8.47
N MET A 165 12.28 -5.49 7.97
CA MET A 165 10.89 -5.93 8.01
C MET A 165 10.69 -6.86 9.20
N TYR A 166 9.78 -6.48 10.10
CA TYR A 166 9.51 -7.22 11.31
C TYR A 166 8.15 -7.92 11.19
N PRO A 167 8.04 -9.17 11.68
CA PRO A 167 6.79 -9.90 11.61
C PRO A 167 5.74 -9.22 12.49
N MET A 168 4.55 -9.02 11.93
CA MET A 168 3.38 -8.62 12.70
C MET A 168 2.90 -9.85 13.48
N LYS A 169 3.08 -9.82 14.80
CA LYS A 169 2.61 -10.84 15.74
C LYS A 169 1.49 -10.28 16.60
#